data_AF-A0A497LWW1-F1
#
_entry.id   AF-A0A497LWW1-F1
#
_cell.length_a   1.000
_cell.length_b   1.000
_cell.length_c   1.000
_cell.angle_alpha   90.00
_cell.angle_beta   90.00
_cell.angle_gamma   90.00
#
_symmetry.space_group_name_H-M   'P 1'
#
loop_
_entity.id
_entity.type
_entity.pdbx_description
1 polymer ?
#
loop_
_entity_poly.entity_id
_entity_poly.type
_entity_poly.pdbx_seq_one_letter_code
_entity_poly.pdbx_strand_id
1 'polypeptide(L)' 'MTSESFKGKKRGVVTAPCGHVGRIIWRSEDGKTLAVKCLSGHTREVKKFGAIEIIHYNPVFLVKAEDEEYG' A
#
# COMPACT_ATOMS: atom_id res chain seq x y z
N MET A 1 10.16 10.80 -5.33
CA MET A 1 8.97 9.93 -5.42
C MET A 1 9.38 8.69 -6.19
N THR A 2 9.59 7.56 -5.51
CA THR A 2 9.85 6.27 -6.15
C THR A 2 8.50 5.62 -6.41
N SER A 3 8.16 5.41 -7.68
CA SER A 3 6.98 4.66 -8.09
C SER A 3 7.23 3.17 -7.81
N GLU A 4 6.59 2.62 -6.78
CA GLU A 4 6.58 1.17 -6.54
C GLU A 4 5.33 0.56 -7.19
N SER A 5 5.53 -0.36 -8.15
CA SER A 5 4.45 -1.00 -8.92
C SER A 5 3.87 -2.20 -8.18
N PHE A 6 2.54 -2.25 -8.04
CA PHE A 6 1.85 -3.33 -7.33
C PHE A 6 1.23 -4.33 -8.29
N LYS A 7 1.49 -5.63 -8.11
CA LYS A 7 0.87 -6.70 -8.92
C LYS A 7 -0.39 -7.22 -8.23
N GLY A 8 -1.54 -7.04 -8.87
CA GLY A 8 -2.82 -7.55 -8.36
C GLY A 8 -3.00 -9.04 -8.68
N LYS A 9 -3.31 -9.84 -7.67
CA LYS A 9 -3.82 -11.22 -7.86
C LYS A 9 -5.14 -11.32 -7.13
N LYS A 10 -6.22 -11.54 -7.90
CA LYS A 10 -7.59 -11.93 -7.50
C LYS A 10 -8.12 -11.35 -6.17
N ARG A 11 -9.23 -10.60 -6.26
CA ARG A 11 -10.05 -10.04 -5.15
C ARG A 11 -9.41 -8.89 -4.37
N GLY A 12 -9.01 -7.84 -5.07
CA GLY A 12 -8.69 -6.55 -4.43
C GLY A 12 -7.51 -6.62 -3.46
N VAL A 13 -6.63 -7.62 -3.58
CA VAL A 13 -5.37 -7.71 -2.84
C VAL A 13 -4.23 -7.47 -3.83
N VAL A 14 -3.30 -6.63 -3.41
CA VAL A 14 -2.13 -6.26 -4.19
C VAL A 14 -0.87 -6.55 -3.39
N THR A 15 0.17 -7.00 -4.07
CA THR A 15 1.48 -7.22 -3.47
C THR A 15 2.47 -6.24 -4.07
N ALA A 16 3.13 -5.47 -3.20
CA ALA A 16 4.22 -4.58 -3.55
C ALA A 16 5.47 -5.38 -3.96
N PRO A 17 6.40 -4.80 -4.74
CA PRO A 17 7.66 -5.46 -5.08
C PRO A 17 8.49 -5.81 -3.85
N CYS A 18 8.38 -4.99 -2.80
CA CYS A 18 9.01 -5.21 -1.50
C CYS A 18 8.32 -6.30 -0.65
N GLY A 19 7.36 -7.05 -1.19
CA GLY A 19 6.67 -8.15 -0.52
C GLY A 19 5.52 -7.73 0.40
N HIS A 20 5.31 -6.43 0.60
CA HIS A 20 4.17 -5.94 1.38
C HIS A 20 2.84 -6.26 0.69
N VAL A 21 1.84 -6.63 1.49
CA VAL A 21 0.50 -6.96 0.98
C VAL A 21 -0.48 -5.88 1.40
N GLY A 22 -1.20 -5.34 0.42
CA GLY A 22 -2.25 -4.34 0.61
C GLY A 22 -3.58 -4.79 0.02
N ARG A 23 -4.65 -4.12 0.44
CA ARG A 23 -6.00 -4.29 -0.08
C ARG A 23 -6.45 -3.01 -0.78
N ILE A 24 -6.94 -3.15 -2.00
CA ILE A 24 -7.62 -2.09 -2.74
C ILE A 24 -8.93 -1.78 -2.00
N ILE A 25 -9.06 -0.56 -1.52
CA ILE A 25 -10.26 -0.06 -0.83
C ILE A 25 -11.11 0.86 -1.72
N TRP A 26 -10.52 1.37 -2.81
CA TRP A 26 -11.20 2.19 -3.79
C TRP A 26 -10.47 2.14 -5.14
N ARG A 27 -11.21 2.35 -6.23
CA ARG A 27 -10.72 2.44 -7.60
C ARG A 27 -11.35 3.65 -8.27
N SER A 28 -10.55 4.41 -9.02
CA SER A 28 -11.05 5.52 -9.82
C SER A 28 -11.96 5.03 -10.94
N GLU A 29 -12.86 5.90 -11.39
CA GLU A 29 -13.81 5.59 -12.47
C GLU A 29 -13.09 5.22 -13.77
N ASP A 30 -11.98 5.90 -14.07
CA ASP A 30 -11.09 5.60 -15.21
C ASP A 30 -10.26 4.31 -15.01
N GLY A 31 -10.28 3.74 -13.82
CA GLY A 31 -9.62 2.49 -13.49
C GLY A 31 -8.09 2.55 -13.35
N LYS A 32 -7.46 3.72 -13.57
CA LYS A 32 -5.99 3.91 -13.57
C LYS A 32 -5.43 4.28 -12.20
N THR A 33 -6.29 4.65 -11.24
CA THR A 33 -5.85 4.97 -9.88
C THR A 33 -6.53 4.06 -8.87
N LEU A 34 -5.74 3.53 -7.94
CA LEU A 34 -6.19 2.66 -6.87
C LEU A 34 -5.80 3.26 -5.53
N ALA A 35 -6.72 3.21 -4.56
CA ALA A 35 -6.39 3.43 -3.16
C ALA A 35 -6.13 2.08 -2.49
N VAL A 36 -4.91 1.90 -1.97
CA VAL A 36 -4.44 0.67 -1.36
C VAL A 36 -4.16 0.91 0.11
N LYS A 37 -4.76 0.09 0.97
CA LYS A 37 -4.49 0.04 2.41
C LYS A 37 -3.60 -1.15 2.72
N CYS A 38 -2.46 -0.94 3.36
CA CYS A 38 -1.60 -2.05 3.77
C CYS A 38 -2.31 -2.94 4.82
N LEU A 39 -2.21 -4.26 4.64
CA LEU A 39 -2.80 -5.22 5.60
C LEU A 39 -1.89 -5.41 6.82
N SER A 40 -0.58 -5.37 6.60
CA SER A 40 0.40 -5.28 7.67
C SER A 40 0.43 -3.86 8.23
N GLY A 41 0.22 -3.71 9.54
CA GLY A 41 0.44 -2.44 10.22
C GLY A 41 1.90 -2.01 10.04
N HIS A 42 2.11 -0.78 9.59
CA HIS A 42 3.45 -0.24 9.55
C HIS A 42 3.82 0.23 10.96
N THR A 43 5.02 -0.12 11.40
CA THR A 43 5.59 0.38 12.63
C THR A 43 6.69 1.38 12.28
N ARG A 44 6.69 2.51 12.99
CA ARG A 44 7.82 3.43 12.99
C ARG A 44 8.32 3.52 14.41
N GLU A 45 9.60 3.17 14.58
CA GLU A 45 10.30 3.44 15.82
C GLU A 45 10.73 4.91 15.83
N VAL A 46 10.43 5.60 16.93
CA VAL A 46 10.79 7.02 17.11
C VAL A 46 11.46 7.15 18.46
N LYS A 47 12.68 7.71 18.47
CA LYS A 47 13.39 8.02 19.71
C LYS A 47 13.00 9.41 20.17
N LYS A 48 12.35 9.51 21.33
CA LYS A 48 11.87 10.78 21.90
C LYS A 48 12.33 10.88 23.35
N PHE A 49 13.09 11.92 23.68
CA PHE A 49 13.62 12.17 25.04
C PHE A 49 14.31 10.94 25.70
N GLY A 50 15.11 10.20 24.93
CA GLY A 50 15.81 9.02 25.44
C GLY A 50 14.98 7.73 25.53
N ALA A 51 13.66 7.80 25.29
CA ALA A 51 12.79 6.63 25.19
C ALA A 51 12.56 6.22 23.72
N ILE A 52 12.29 4.93 23.52
CA ILE A 52 11.88 4.36 22.23
C ILE A 52 10.35 4.23 22.23
N GLU A 53 9.68 4.93 21.31
CA GLU A 53 8.25 4.79 21.06
C GLU A 53 8.03 4.01 19.74
N ILE A 54 7.17 3.00 19.76
CA ILE A 54 6.76 2.26 18.55
C ILE A 54 5.38 2.78 18.13
N ILE A 55 5.33 3.45 16.99
CA ILE A 55 4.08 3.99 16.44
C ILE A 55 3.55 3.02 15.40
N HIS A 56 2.36 2.48 15.64
CA HIS A 56 1.61 1.73 14.64
C HIS A 56 0.78 2.69 13.80
N TYR A 57 0.90 2.61 12.48
CA TYR A 57 0.06 3.36 11.56
C TYR A 57 -0.39 2.47 10.40
N ASN A 58 -1.56 2.79 9.86
CA ASN A 58 -2.16 2.06 8.75
C ASN A 58 -2.37 3.02 7.57
N PRO A 59 -1.30 3.26 6.77
CA PRO A 59 -1.34 4.23 5.69
C PRO A 59 -2.21 3.72 4.53
N VAL A 60 -2.83 4.68 3.84
CA VAL A 60 -3.50 4.47 2.56
C VAL A 60 -2.68 5.18 1.49
N PHE A 61 -2.34 4.45 0.43
CA PHE A 61 -1.56 4.95 -0.68
C PHE A 61 -2.43 5.05 -1.93
N LEU A 62 -2.22 6.10 -2.71
CA LEU A 62 -2.73 6.19 -4.08
C LEU A 62 -1.65 5.65 -5.02
N VAL A 63 -1.99 4.62 -5.78
CA VAL A 63 -1.08 3.99 -6.74
C VAL A 63 -1.70 4.05 -8.13
N LYS A 64 -0.85 4.23 -9.15
CA LYS A 64 -1.27 4.06 -10.53
C LYS A 64 -1.36 2.56 -10.82
N ALA A 65 -2.49 2.13 -11.34
CA ALA A 65 -2.59 0.82 -11.97
C ALA A 65 -1.81 0.90 -13.28
N GLU A 66 -0.73 0.14 -13.39
CA GLU A 66 -0.11 -0.10 -14.70
C GLU A 66 -1.01 -1.08 -15.46
N ASP A 67 -1.26 -0.79 -16.74
CA ASP A 67 -2.01 -1.61 -17.69
C ASP A 67 -1.34 -2.99 -17.87
N GLU A 68 -1.47 -3.88 -16.90
CA GLU A 68 -1.49 -5.32 -17.16
C GLU A 68 -2.91 -5.79 -16.88
N GLU A 69 -3.56 -6.26 -17.93
CA GLU A 69 -4.91 -6.83 -17.97
C GLU A 69 -5.33 -7.47 -16.64
N TYR A 70 -6.26 -6.81 -15.95
CA TYR A 70 -7.01 -7.43 -14.86
C TYR A 70 -8.10 -8.32 -15.47
N GLY A 71 -7.68 -9.45 -16.04
CA GLY A 71 -8.54 -10.57 -16.43
C GLY A 71 -9.10 -11.33 -15.23
#